data_AF-A0A836SY14-F1
#
_entry.id   AF-A0A836SY14-F1
#
_cell.length_a   1.000
_cell.length_b   1.000
_cell.length_c   1.000
_cell.angle_alpha   90.00
_cell.angle_beta   90.00
_cell.angle_gamma   90.00
#
_symmetry.space_group_name_H-M   'P 1'
#
loop_
_entity.id
_entity.type
_entity.pdbx_description
1 polymer ?
#
loop_
_entity_poly.entity_id
_entity_poly.type
_entity_poly.pdbx_seq_one_letter_code
_entity_poly.pdbx_strand_id
1 'polypeptide(L)'
;MTKRILVLEDDKTLAFIYMMFLEDIGYKDVLLFESAEEALAQIESINPDIALVDISLSGKMQGIEFATVLQSEYDVPVIYITGHTEDNIVQKAIRSNSYGYLIKPIDKNMLSVGLELALAKYKNDKEIGIEKLVVNKIDTGIVVSNQNGDFIFSNEAVKKLLSIPKNYQKKKVSEYIFGNEFTFDENFIKKVIIGKLESFEFYRNDINKNFLIKFQTIKEPAKEQTLIFSFIYDITGTKNIEDKQRFLDYSLRTIFDTSKDATFIVDRNFLLVDFNETAVSYSDEFWGVNLVKGKDIFKSFPALQQYEIKEFEKLLNNSFDGITHYLNRI
;
A
#
# COMPACT_ATOMS: atom_id res chain seq x y z
N MET A 1 -28.32 -14.67 4.34
CA MET A 1 -27.66 -15.59 3.39
C MET A 1 -26.19 -15.21 3.35
N THR A 2 -25.29 -16.19 3.36
CA THR A 2 -23.87 -15.98 3.10
C THR A 2 -23.69 -15.61 1.64
N LYS A 3 -23.06 -14.45 1.37
CA LYS A 3 -22.75 -13.99 0.01
C LYS A 3 -21.50 -14.71 -0.48
N ARG A 4 -21.56 -15.28 -1.68
CA ARG A 4 -20.44 -15.95 -2.35
C ARG A 4 -19.68 -14.96 -3.23
N ILE A 5 -18.39 -14.79 -2.97
CA ILE A 5 -17.53 -13.86 -3.69
C ILE A 5 -16.55 -14.63 -4.54
N LEU A 6 -16.52 -14.35 -5.84
CA LEU A 6 -15.46 -14.80 -6.74
C LEU A 6 -14.35 -13.76 -6.76
N VAL A 7 -13.09 -14.18 -6.61
CA VAL A 7 -11.91 -13.33 -6.79
C VAL A 7 -11.06 -13.92 -7.90
N LEU A 8 -10.87 -13.17 -8.98
CA LEU A 8 -10.03 -13.53 -10.11
C LEU A 8 -8.79 -12.63 -10.11
N GLU A 9 -7.65 -13.19 -9.73
CA GLU A 9 -6.37 -12.49 -9.55
C GLU A 9 -5.24 -13.52 -9.73
N ASP A 10 -4.29 -13.25 -10.63
CA ASP A 10 -3.19 -14.16 -10.95
C ASP A 10 -2.01 -14.05 -9.97
N ASP A 11 -1.89 -12.93 -9.24
CA ASP A 11 -1.00 -12.83 -8.08
C ASP A 11 -1.63 -13.51 -6.84
N LYS A 12 -1.17 -14.73 -6.57
CA LYS A 12 -1.59 -15.53 -5.40
C LYS A 12 -1.47 -14.77 -4.07
N THR A 13 -0.47 -13.90 -3.94
CA THR A 13 -0.25 -13.12 -2.71
C THR A 13 -1.37 -12.11 -2.55
N LEU A 14 -1.70 -11.37 -3.61
CA LEU A 14 -2.81 -10.42 -3.61
C LEU A 14 -4.16 -11.12 -3.44
N ALA A 15 -4.39 -12.23 -4.14
CA ALA A 15 -5.61 -13.03 -4.01
C ALA A 15 -5.84 -13.48 -2.55
N PHE A 16 -4.78 -13.96 -1.88
CA PHE A 16 -4.84 -14.36 -0.48
C PHE A 16 -5.09 -13.17 0.45
N ILE A 17 -4.45 -12.02 0.21
CA ILE A 17 -4.70 -10.77 0.97
C ILE A 17 -6.17 -10.36 0.84
N TYR A 18 -6.74 -10.38 -0.37
CA TYR A 18 -8.14 -10.04 -0.58
C TYR A 18 -9.07 -11.02 0.12
N MET A 19 -8.78 -12.33 0.06
CA MET A 19 -9.53 -13.34 0.82
C MET A 19 -9.55 -13.02 2.32
N MET A 20 -8.37 -12.74 2.92
CA MET A 20 -8.27 -12.39 4.34
C MET A 20 -9.09 -11.13 4.68
N PHE A 21 -9.05 -10.11 3.81
CA PHE A 21 -9.87 -8.91 4.00
C PHE A 21 -11.37 -9.23 3.94
N LEU A 22 -11.80 -10.02 2.96
CA LEU A 22 -13.20 -10.43 2.80
C LEU A 22 -13.72 -11.22 4.01
N GLU A 23 -12.93 -12.19 4.50
CA GLU A 23 -13.26 -12.98 5.68
C GLU A 23 -13.40 -12.12 6.93
N ASP A 24 -12.48 -11.18 7.15
CA ASP A 24 -12.52 -10.25 8.29
C ASP A 24 -13.71 -9.27 8.24
N ILE A 25 -14.17 -8.90 7.03
CA ILE A 25 -15.40 -8.11 6.82
C ILE A 25 -16.66 -8.98 7.01
N GLY A 26 -16.54 -10.31 7.04
CA GLY A 26 -17.61 -11.26 7.35
C GLY A 26 -18.10 -12.10 6.17
N TYR A 27 -17.42 -12.04 5.03
CA TYR A 27 -17.71 -12.88 3.86
C TYR A 27 -16.97 -14.22 4.00
N LYS A 28 -17.72 -15.30 4.23
CA LYS A 28 -17.17 -16.63 4.53
C LYS A 28 -17.08 -17.58 3.35
N ASP A 29 -17.61 -17.20 2.19
CA ASP A 29 -17.66 -18.04 0.99
C ASP A 29 -16.91 -17.30 -0.13
N VAL A 30 -15.58 -17.36 -0.08
CA VAL A 30 -14.68 -16.69 -1.02
C VAL A 30 -14.01 -17.75 -1.90
N LEU A 31 -14.14 -17.60 -3.21
CA LEU A 31 -13.57 -18.51 -4.21
C LEU A 31 -12.47 -17.78 -4.97
N LEU A 32 -11.26 -18.33 -4.95
CA LEU A 32 -10.09 -17.75 -5.62
C LEU A 32 -9.83 -18.48 -6.94
N PHE A 33 -9.58 -17.72 -8.00
CA PHE A 33 -9.18 -18.23 -9.31
C PHE A 33 -7.99 -17.44 -9.83
N GLU A 34 -7.03 -18.13 -10.43
CA GLU A 34 -5.83 -17.51 -11.04
C GLU A 34 -6.02 -17.24 -12.53
N SER A 35 -7.04 -17.86 -13.16
CA SER A 35 -7.31 -17.72 -14.59
C SER A 35 -8.81 -17.63 -14.89
N ALA A 36 -9.15 -16.83 -15.90
CA ALA A 36 -10.53 -16.64 -16.34
C ALA A 36 -11.15 -17.94 -16.84
N GLU A 37 -10.34 -18.78 -17.49
CA GLU A 37 -10.75 -20.06 -18.05
C GLU A 37 -11.15 -21.07 -16.97
N GLU A 38 -10.38 -21.15 -15.88
CA GLU A 38 -10.70 -22.01 -14.73
C GLU A 38 -11.99 -21.53 -14.04
N ALA A 39 -12.13 -20.22 -13.86
CA ALA A 39 -13.32 -19.62 -13.28
C ALA A 39 -14.57 -19.89 -14.13
N LEU A 40 -14.49 -19.70 -15.45
CA LEU A 40 -15.60 -19.97 -16.37
C LEU A 40 -15.99 -21.44 -16.42
N ALA A 41 -15.01 -22.35 -16.34
CA ALA A 41 -15.30 -23.79 -16.35
C ALA A 41 -16.17 -24.23 -15.15
N GLN A 42 -16.17 -23.45 -14.07
CA GLN A 42 -16.89 -23.76 -12.84
C GLN A 42 -18.08 -22.81 -12.58
N ILE A 43 -18.23 -21.75 -13.36
CA ILE A 43 -19.08 -20.59 -13.03
C ILE A 43 -20.54 -20.95 -12.75
N GLU A 44 -21.12 -21.84 -13.55
CA GLU A 44 -22.50 -22.32 -13.37
C GLU A 44 -22.68 -23.06 -12.03
N SER A 45 -21.70 -23.86 -11.64
CA SER A 45 -21.74 -24.65 -10.40
C SER A 45 -21.53 -23.78 -9.16
N ILE A 46 -20.67 -22.77 -9.28
CA ILE A 46 -20.35 -21.88 -8.16
C ILE A 46 -21.35 -20.74 -8.02
N ASN A 47 -21.99 -20.26 -9.08
CA ASN A 47 -23.04 -19.21 -9.05
C ASN A 47 -22.74 -18.05 -8.05
N PRO A 48 -21.69 -17.25 -8.30
CA PRO A 48 -21.25 -16.23 -7.36
C PRO A 48 -22.25 -15.06 -7.28
N ASP A 49 -22.37 -14.45 -6.09
CA ASP A 49 -23.22 -13.26 -5.90
C ASP A 49 -22.55 -11.98 -6.40
N ILE A 50 -21.22 -11.95 -6.46
CA ILE A 50 -20.40 -10.82 -6.90
C ILE A 50 -19.00 -11.32 -7.25
N ALA A 51 -18.37 -10.67 -8.23
CA ALA A 51 -17.00 -10.98 -8.63
C ALA A 51 -16.07 -9.77 -8.49
N LEU A 52 -14.90 -9.99 -7.90
CA LEU A 52 -13.73 -9.12 -7.94
C LEU A 52 -12.83 -9.62 -9.07
N VAL A 53 -12.59 -8.81 -10.08
CA VAL A 53 -11.87 -9.24 -11.29
C VAL A 53 -10.70 -8.32 -11.56
N ASP A 54 -9.47 -8.82 -11.45
CA ASP A 54 -8.32 -8.11 -11.98
C ASP A 54 -8.45 -7.98 -13.50
N ILE A 55 -8.29 -6.76 -13.99
CA ILE A 55 -8.29 -6.46 -15.42
C ILE A 55 -7.04 -7.06 -16.09
N SER A 56 -5.89 -7.03 -15.42
CA SER A 56 -4.58 -7.29 -16.02
C SER A 56 -4.10 -8.73 -15.79
N LEU A 57 -4.90 -9.72 -16.19
CA LEU A 57 -4.54 -11.13 -16.09
C LEU A 57 -3.51 -11.56 -17.15
N SER A 58 -2.57 -12.40 -16.75
CA SER A 58 -1.56 -13.01 -17.64
C SER A 58 -2.05 -14.22 -18.48
N GLY A 59 -3.36 -14.51 -18.48
CA GLY A 59 -4.01 -15.62 -19.18
C GLY A 59 -4.33 -15.37 -20.66
N LYS A 60 -5.06 -16.30 -21.31
CA LYS A 60 -5.49 -16.10 -22.72
C LYS A 60 -6.67 -15.16 -22.81
N MET A 61 -7.59 -15.27 -21.84
CA MET A 61 -8.71 -14.36 -21.67
C MET A 61 -8.35 -13.26 -20.67
N GLN A 62 -8.54 -12.00 -21.07
CA GLN A 62 -8.35 -10.85 -20.19
C GLN A 62 -9.51 -10.73 -19.18
N GLY A 63 -9.26 -10.10 -18.03
CA GLY A 63 -10.28 -9.95 -16.99
C GLY A 63 -11.52 -9.18 -17.45
N ILE A 64 -11.36 -8.23 -18.39
CA ILE A 64 -12.48 -7.49 -18.96
C ILE A 64 -13.39 -8.36 -19.83
N GLU A 65 -12.80 -9.30 -20.57
CA GLU A 65 -13.56 -10.27 -21.38
C GLU A 65 -14.34 -11.20 -20.46
N PHE A 66 -13.68 -11.74 -19.42
CA PHE A 66 -14.32 -12.55 -18.39
C PHE A 66 -15.48 -11.84 -17.70
N ALA A 67 -15.26 -10.60 -17.27
CA ALA A 67 -16.28 -9.79 -16.62
C ALA A 67 -17.47 -9.49 -17.54
N THR A 68 -17.22 -9.29 -18.84
CA THR A 68 -18.29 -9.10 -19.83
C THR A 68 -19.18 -10.34 -19.89
N VAL A 69 -18.57 -11.53 -19.96
CA VAL A 69 -19.30 -12.82 -19.95
C VAL A 69 -20.12 -12.97 -18.67
N LEU A 70 -19.53 -12.72 -17.48
CA LEU A 70 -20.24 -12.77 -16.21
C LEU A 70 -21.48 -11.88 -16.17
N GLN A 71 -21.36 -10.65 -16.69
CA GLN A 71 -22.46 -9.69 -16.68
C GLN A 71 -23.55 -10.03 -17.70
N SER A 72 -23.18 -10.48 -18.90
CA SER A 72 -24.16 -10.72 -19.97
C SER A 72 -24.84 -12.07 -19.91
N GLU A 73 -24.13 -13.11 -19.48
CA GLU A 73 -24.61 -14.49 -19.51
C GLU A 73 -25.09 -14.98 -18.13
N TYR A 74 -24.50 -14.46 -17.04
CA TYR A 74 -24.75 -14.95 -15.68
C TYR A 74 -25.38 -13.90 -14.75
N ASP A 75 -25.55 -12.66 -15.21
CA ASP A 75 -26.07 -11.52 -14.44
C ASP A 75 -25.33 -11.29 -13.10
N VAL A 76 -24.01 -11.57 -13.08
CA VAL A 76 -23.19 -11.38 -11.87
C VAL A 76 -22.63 -9.96 -11.84
N PRO A 77 -22.79 -9.19 -10.74
CA PRO A 77 -22.16 -7.90 -10.62
C PRO A 77 -20.64 -8.03 -10.48
N VAL A 78 -19.90 -7.20 -11.22
CA VAL A 78 -18.43 -7.21 -11.24
C VAL A 78 -17.87 -5.89 -10.69
N ILE A 79 -16.90 -6.01 -9.79
CA ILE A 79 -15.97 -4.94 -9.40
C ILE A 79 -14.64 -5.22 -10.08
N TYR A 80 -14.20 -4.28 -10.89
CA TYR A 80 -12.88 -4.37 -11.51
C TYR A 80 -11.78 -4.00 -10.52
N ILE A 81 -10.69 -4.76 -10.53
CA ILE A 81 -9.45 -4.44 -9.84
C ILE A 81 -8.41 -4.08 -10.90
N THR A 82 -7.62 -3.03 -10.69
CA THR A 82 -6.56 -2.66 -11.63
C THR A 82 -5.39 -1.98 -10.94
N GLY A 83 -4.17 -2.27 -11.38
CA GLY A 83 -2.96 -1.50 -11.02
C GLY A 83 -2.55 -0.47 -12.08
N HIS A 84 -3.27 -0.38 -13.19
CA HIS A 84 -2.92 0.47 -14.32
C HIS A 84 -4.13 1.24 -14.83
N THR A 85 -4.00 2.57 -14.91
CA THR A 85 -5.13 3.48 -15.18
C THR A 85 -5.00 4.20 -16.53
N GLU A 86 -3.88 3.97 -17.22
CA GLU A 86 -3.58 4.55 -18.54
C GLU A 86 -4.00 3.67 -19.72
N ASP A 87 -4.38 2.42 -19.49
CA ASP A 87 -4.78 1.54 -20.58
C ASP A 87 -6.14 1.97 -21.15
N ASN A 88 -6.20 2.14 -22.47
CA ASN A 88 -7.44 2.40 -23.20
C ASN A 88 -8.49 1.31 -22.94
N ILE A 89 -8.04 0.08 -22.63
CA ILE A 89 -8.91 -1.04 -22.29
C ILE A 89 -9.57 -0.80 -20.92
N VAL A 90 -8.81 -0.35 -19.92
CA VAL A 90 -9.32 0.05 -18.58
C VAL A 90 -10.32 1.20 -18.70
N GLN A 91 -10.01 2.22 -19.51
CA GLN A 91 -10.93 3.34 -19.74
C GLN A 91 -12.24 2.91 -20.41
N LYS A 92 -12.22 1.87 -21.26
CA LYS A 92 -13.43 1.27 -21.85
C LYS A 92 -14.21 0.45 -20.83
N ALA A 93 -13.57 -0.32 -19.97
CA ALA A 93 -14.24 -1.03 -18.87
C ALA A 93 -14.87 -0.08 -17.84
N ILE A 94 -14.20 1.05 -17.57
CA ILE A 94 -14.76 2.15 -16.77
C ILE A 94 -15.99 2.78 -17.45
N ARG A 95 -16.18 2.63 -18.78
CA ARG A 95 -17.36 3.12 -19.51
C ARG A 95 -18.43 2.04 -19.73
N SER A 96 -18.06 0.76 -19.67
CA SER A 96 -19.03 -0.34 -19.67
C SER A 96 -19.71 -0.43 -18.31
N ASN A 97 -20.85 -1.13 -18.24
CA ASN A 97 -21.80 -1.17 -17.13
C ASN A 97 -21.24 -1.87 -15.86
N SER A 98 -20.09 -1.44 -15.37
CA SER A 98 -19.41 -1.96 -14.18
C SER A 98 -20.15 -1.57 -12.90
N TYR A 99 -20.16 -2.47 -11.92
CA TYR A 99 -20.78 -2.19 -10.62
C TYR A 99 -19.83 -1.45 -9.67
N GLY A 100 -18.53 -1.45 -9.98
CA GLY A 100 -17.51 -0.61 -9.35
C GLY A 100 -16.12 -0.87 -9.93
N TYR A 101 -15.14 -0.05 -9.55
CA TYR A 101 -13.74 -0.37 -9.72
C TYR A 101 -12.92 0.01 -8.48
N LEU A 102 -11.85 -0.74 -8.25
CA LEU A 102 -10.90 -0.60 -7.18
C LEU A 102 -9.51 -0.51 -7.81
N ILE A 103 -8.76 0.51 -7.44
CA ILE A 103 -7.40 0.70 -7.93
C ILE A 103 -6.44 0.14 -6.86
N LYS A 104 -5.51 -0.74 -7.28
CA LYS A 104 -4.46 -1.27 -6.43
C LYS A 104 -3.54 -0.11 -6.01
N PRO A 105 -3.04 -0.07 -4.75
CA PRO A 105 -3.23 -1.05 -3.68
C PRO A 105 -4.57 -0.88 -2.94
N ILE A 106 -5.31 -1.99 -2.79
CA ILE A 106 -6.61 -2.03 -2.11
C ILE A 106 -6.40 -2.39 -0.64
N ASP A 107 -7.03 -1.62 0.25
CA ASP A 107 -7.15 -2.02 1.66
C ASP A 107 -8.55 -2.54 1.99
N LYS A 108 -8.66 -3.16 3.16
CA LYS A 108 -9.90 -3.74 3.68
C LYS A 108 -11.08 -2.75 3.68
N ASN A 109 -10.85 -1.49 4.00
CA ASN A 109 -11.93 -0.50 4.09
C ASN A 109 -12.44 -0.15 2.69
N MET A 110 -11.54 0.06 1.73
CA MET A 110 -11.89 0.28 0.33
C MET A 110 -12.66 -0.92 -0.24
N LEU A 111 -12.20 -2.14 0.07
CA LEU A 111 -12.83 -3.37 -0.38
C LEU A 111 -14.25 -3.51 0.19
N SER A 112 -14.41 -3.29 1.49
CA SER A 112 -15.72 -3.32 2.17
C SER A 112 -16.71 -2.34 1.54
N VAL A 113 -16.29 -1.08 1.35
CA VAL A 113 -17.15 -0.04 0.77
C VAL A 113 -17.47 -0.35 -0.69
N GLY A 114 -16.49 -0.79 -1.47
CA GLY A 114 -16.68 -1.19 -2.86
C GLY A 114 -17.71 -2.31 -3.04
N LEU A 115 -17.66 -3.35 -2.21
CA LEU A 115 -18.59 -4.47 -2.23
C LEU A 115 -20.01 -4.05 -1.89
N GLU A 116 -20.18 -3.34 -0.79
CA GLU A 116 -21.49 -2.87 -0.33
C GLU A 116 -22.16 -1.98 -1.39
N LEU A 117 -21.39 -1.10 -2.05
CA LEU A 117 -21.88 -0.23 -3.11
C LEU A 117 -22.26 -1.00 -4.38
N ALA A 118 -21.42 -1.96 -4.79
CA ALA A 118 -21.71 -2.79 -5.96
C ALA A 118 -22.96 -3.64 -5.76
N LEU A 119 -23.12 -4.25 -4.57
CA LEU A 119 -24.29 -5.05 -4.21
C LEU A 119 -25.57 -4.20 -4.10
N ALA A 120 -25.50 -3.01 -3.51
CA ALA A 120 -26.63 -2.08 -3.44
C ALA A 120 -27.08 -1.63 -4.85
N LYS A 121 -26.11 -1.32 -5.72
CA LYS A 121 -26.37 -0.95 -7.11
C LYS A 121 -27.01 -2.10 -7.89
N TYR A 122 -26.53 -3.34 -7.71
CA TYR A 122 -27.11 -4.52 -8.35
C TYR A 122 -28.56 -4.77 -7.94
N LYS A 123 -28.92 -4.52 -6.68
CA LYS A 123 -30.30 -4.64 -6.19
C LYS A 123 -31.25 -3.53 -6.62
N ASN A 124 -30.78 -2.53 -7.38
CA ASN A 124 -31.56 -1.38 -7.80
C ASN A 124 -32.13 -0.56 -6.62
N ASP A 125 -31.44 -0.57 -5.47
CA ASP A 125 -31.81 0.27 -4.33
C ASP A 125 -31.61 1.74 -4.73
N LYS A 126 -32.71 2.40 -5.10
CA LYS A 126 -32.72 3.80 -5.58
C LYS A 126 -32.22 4.81 -4.55
N GLU A 127 -32.24 4.42 -3.28
CA GLU A 127 -31.55 5.10 -2.20
C GLU A 127 -30.29 4.32 -1.87
N ILE A 128 -29.18 4.61 -2.56
CA ILE A 128 -27.87 4.33 -2.01
C ILE A 128 -27.78 5.19 -0.75
N GLY A 129 -28.18 4.64 0.39
CA GLY A 129 -27.95 5.24 1.68
C GLY A 129 -26.46 5.16 1.96
N ILE A 130 -25.66 6.04 1.36
CA ILE A 130 -24.21 6.17 1.62
C ILE A 130 -23.99 6.25 3.14
N GLU A 131 -24.91 6.91 3.85
CA GLU A 131 -24.97 6.99 5.30
C GLU A 131 -25.12 5.63 6.01
N LYS A 132 -25.78 4.63 5.42
CA LYS A 132 -25.90 3.27 5.97
C LYS A 132 -24.71 2.38 5.60
N LEU A 133 -24.10 2.61 4.43
CA LEU A 133 -23.02 1.77 3.87
C LEU A 133 -21.65 2.07 4.50
N VAL A 134 -21.45 3.30 4.99
CA VAL A 134 -20.15 3.78 5.49
C VAL A 134 -20.08 3.78 7.04
N VAL A 135 -21.21 3.60 7.71
CA VAL A 135 -21.33 3.85 9.16
C VAL A 135 -21.37 2.53 9.92
N ASN A 136 -20.24 2.15 10.53
CA ASN A 136 -20.20 1.90 11.99
C ASN A 136 -18.89 1.32 12.59
N LYS A 137 -17.79 1.08 11.86
CA LYS A 137 -16.59 0.46 12.48
C LYS A 137 -15.22 0.94 12.00
N ILE A 138 -15.14 2.09 11.33
CA ILE A 138 -13.90 2.50 10.66
C ILE A 138 -13.40 3.81 11.29
N ASP A 139 -12.20 3.76 11.90
CA ASP A 139 -11.45 4.94 12.38
C ASP A 139 -10.91 5.81 11.22
N THR A 140 -11.02 5.33 9.99
CA THR A 140 -10.71 6.07 8.75
C THR A 140 -11.79 7.09 8.42
N GLY A 141 -11.37 8.31 8.10
CA GLY A 141 -12.26 9.35 7.59
C GLY A 141 -12.71 9.00 6.17
N ILE A 142 -14.01 9.02 5.92
CA ILE A 142 -14.54 8.79 4.56
C ILE A 142 -15.31 10.02 4.14
N VAL A 143 -14.93 10.59 3.00
CA VAL A 143 -15.64 11.70 2.33
C VAL A 143 -16.09 11.24 0.96
N VAL A 144 -17.31 11.55 0.58
CA VAL A 144 -17.84 11.31 -0.75
C VAL A 144 -18.14 12.65 -1.42
N SER A 145 -17.67 12.82 -2.64
CA SER A 145 -17.95 13.98 -3.49
C SER A 145 -18.47 13.57 -4.86
N ASN A 146 -19.08 14.49 -5.59
CA ASN A 146 -19.34 14.30 -7.02
C ASN A 146 -18.07 14.57 -7.85
N GLN A 147 -18.19 14.42 -9.17
CA GLN A 147 -17.16 14.71 -10.17
C GLN A 147 -16.75 16.18 -10.30
N ASN A 148 -17.44 17.11 -9.62
CA ASN A 148 -17.08 18.53 -9.57
C ASN A 148 -16.34 18.89 -8.26
N GLY A 149 -16.19 17.92 -7.35
CA GLY A 149 -15.61 18.10 -6.02
C GLY A 149 -16.60 18.65 -4.99
N ASP A 150 -17.90 18.64 -5.30
CA ASP A 150 -18.94 19.06 -4.36
C ASP A 150 -19.19 17.97 -3.34
N PHE A 151 -19.31 18.37 -2.08
CA PHE A 151 -19.49 17.47 -0.96
C PHE A 151 -20.85 16.77 -1.02
N ILE A 152 -20.86 15.43 -0.91
CA ILE A 152 -22.08 14.61 -0.82
C ILE A 152 -22.25 14.06 0.60
N PHE A 153 -21.20 13.46 1.16
CA PHE A 153 -21.27 12.78 2.45
C PHE A 153 -19.92 12.75 3.15
N SER A 154 -19.94 12.62 4.48
CA SER A 154 -18.77 12.19 5.26
C SER A 154 -19.18 11.41 6.49
N ASN A 155 -18.36 10.45 6.91
CA ASN A 155 -18.55 9.80 8.20
C ASN A 155 -18.10 10.70 9.37
N GLU A 156 -18.42 10.28 10.61
CA GLU A 156 -18.03 11.00 11.83
C GLU A 156 -16.51 11.05 12.05
N ALA A 157 -15.76 10.07 11.53
CA ALA A 157 -14.31 10.03 11.67
C ALA A 157 -13.64 11.25 11.01
N VAL A 158 -14.18 11.75 9.88
CA VAL A 158 -13.67 12.98 9.23
C VAL A 158 -13.72 14.18 10.17
N LYS A 159 -14.78 14.34 10.95
CA LYS A 159 -14.91 15.44 11.91
C LYS A 159 -13.83 15.39 12.98
N LYS A 160 -13.54 14.18 13.49
CA LYS A 160 -12.49 13.96 14.51
C LYS A 160 -11.09 14.14 13.93
N LEU A 161 -10.84 13.62 12.72
CA LEU A 161 -9.53 13.63 12.08
C LEU A 161 -9.12 15.02 11.59
N LEU A 162 -10.03 15.71 10.91
CA LEU A 162 -9.73 16.97 10.22
C LEU A 162 -10.19 18.23 10.95
N SER A 163 -10.84 18.08 12.12
CA SER A 163 -11.37 19.20 12.91
C SER A 163 -12.27 20.15 12.10
N ILE A 164 -13.02 19.62 11.14
CA ILE A 164 -13.83 20.41 10.22
C ILE A 164 -15.05 21.05 10.94
N PRO A 165 -15.40 22.31 10.63
CA PRO A 165 -16.52 23.02 11.25
C PRO A 165 -17.87 22.46 10.79
N LYS A 166 -18.92 22.56 11.63
CA LYS A 166 -20.26 21.95 11.38
C LYS A 166 -20.93 22.37 10.05
N ASN A 167 -20.53 23.49 9.44
CA ASN A 167 -21.11 24.02 8.20
C ASN A 167 -20.34 23.64 6.92
N TYR A 168 -19.49 22.60 6.99
CA TYR A 168 -18.61 22.16 5.91
C TYR A 168 -19.29 21.71 4.61
N GLN A 169 -20.59 21.46 4.63
CA GLN A 169 -21.36 21.04 3.46
C GLN A 169 -21.57 22.16 2.42
N LYS A 170 -21.16 23.41 2.72
CA LYS A 170 -21.39 24.59 1.86
C LYS A 170 -20.25 24.94 0.91
N LYS A 171 -19.11 24.23 0.96
CA LYS A 171 -17.94 24.51 0.10
C LYS A 171 -17.42 23.20 -0.50
N LYS A 172 -16.45 23.30 -1.41
CA LYS A 172 -15.84 22.12 -2.04
C LYS A 172 -15.06 21.30 -1.02
N VAL A 173 -14.94 20.01 -1.30
CA VAL A 173 -14.20 19.07 -0.45
C VAL A 173 -12.74 19.50 -0.21
N SER A 174 -12.09 20.08 -1.22
CA SER A 174 -10.73 20.63 -1.14
C SER A 174 -10.52 21.57 0.04
N GLU A 175 -11.45 22.50 0.22
CA GLU A 175 -11.29 23.61 1.17
C GLU A 175 -11.24 23.12 2.61
N TYR A 176 -11.83 21.95 2.88
CA TYR A 176 -11.91 21.38 4.23
C TYR A 176 -10.91 20.28 4.48
N ILE A 177 -10.60 19.47 3.45
CA ILE A 177 -9.61 18.40 3.58
C ILE A 177 -8.21 18.99 3.66
N PHE A 178 -7.86 19.91 2.74
CA PHE A 178 -6.50 20.41 2.58
C PHE A 178 -6.27 21.80 3.20
N GLY A 179 -7.33 22.50 3.60
CA GLY A 179 -7.24 23.89 4.02
C GLY A 179 -6.74 24.78 2.88
N ASN A 180 -5.75 25.62 3.15
CA ASN A 180 -5.14 26.53 2.16
C ASN A 180 -3.90 25.94 1.46
N GLU A 181 -3.48 24.74 1.83
CA GLU A 181 -2.21 24.17 1.35
C GLU A 181 -2.31 23.55 -0.03
N PHE A 182 -3.52 23.09 -0.40
CA PHE A 182 -3.74 22.41 -1.65
C PHE A 182 -5.16 22.66 -2.17
N THR A 183 -5.29 22.90 -3.47
CA THR A 183 -6.59 23.05 -4.13
C THR A 183 -6.88 21.82 -4.98
N PHE A 184 -8.05 21.21 -4.84
CA PHE A 184 -8.60 20.35 -5.90
C PHE A 184 -8.90 21.26 -7.11
N ASP A 185 -7.94 21.40 -8.00
CA ASP A 185 -8.23 21.95 -9.32
C ASP A 185 -8.91 20.87 -10.19
N GLU A 186 -9.46 21.28 -11.33
CA GLU A 186 -10.09 20.33 -12.25
C GLU A 186 -9.13 19.23 -12.72
N ASN A 187 -7.82 19.53 -12.80
CA ASN A 187 -6.82 18.57 -13.23
C ASN A 187 -6.62 17.47 -12.20
N PHE A 188 -6.62 17.80 -10.91
CA PHE A 188 -6.56 16.84 -9.81
C PHE A 188 -7.79 15.92 -9.84
N ILE A 189 -8.99 16.49 -9.95
CA ILE A 189 -10.22 15.69 -10.02
C ILE A 189 -10.21 14.78 -11.24
N LYS A 190 -9.81 15.30 -12.41
CA LYS A 190 -9.65 14.49 -13.62
C LYS A 190 -8.68 13.34 -13.38
N LYS A 191 -7.51 13.60 -12.76
CA LYS A 191 -6.54 12.55 -12.42
C LYS A 191 -7.13 11.50 -11.48
N VAL A 192 -7.90 11.88 -10.47
CA VAL A 192 -8.58 10.94 -9.57
C VAL A 192 -9.62 10.10 -10.32
N ILE A 193 -10.50 10.74 -11.11
CA ILE A 193 -11.57 10.06 -11.87
C ILE A 193 -11.00 9.05 -12.86
N ILE A 194 -9.95 9.43 -13.60
CA ILE A 194 -9.31 8.54 -14.56
C ILE A 194 -8.34 7.54 -13.90
N GLY A 195 -8.14 7.62 -12.57
CA GLY A 195 -7.28 6.73 -11.79
C GLY A 195 -5.79 7.07 -11.79
N LYS A 196 -5.36 8.17 -12.42
CA LYS A 196 -3.95 8.62 -12.39
C LYS A 196 -3.48 9.12 -11.02
N LEU A 197 -4.39 9.32 -10.08
CA LEU A 197 -4.05 9.67 -8.71
C LEU A 197 -4.84 8.78 -7.74
N GLU A 198 -4.17 7.74 -7.27
CA GLU A 198 -4.73 6.72 -6.39
C GLU A 198 -4.67 7.15 -4.93
N SER A 199 -3.56 7.80 -4.57
CA SER A 199 -3.35 8.31 -3.24
C SER A 199 -2.42 9.51 -3.24
N PHE A 200 -2.46 10.26 -2.14
CA PHE A 200 -1.64 11.44 -1.95
C PHE A 200 -1.44 11.70 -0.46
N GLU A 201 -0.21 12.02 -0.08
CA GLU A 201 0.16 12.42 1.27
C GLU A 201 0.25 13.94 1.38
N PHE A 202 -0.27 14.49 2.46
CA PHE A 202 -0.12 15.91 2.77
C PHE A 202 0.01 16.14 4.26
N TYR A 203 0.63 17.27 4.59
CA TYR A 203 0.73 17.76 5.94
C TYR A 203 -0.24 18.92 6.13
N ARG A 204 -0.86 19.00 7.30
CA ARG A 204 -1.68 20.16 7.71
C ARG A 204 -0.98 20.91 8.82
N ASN A 205 -0.56 22.13 8.52
CA ASN A 205 0.10 23.02 9.46
C ASN A 205 -0.79 23.38 10.66
N ASP A 206 -2.08 23.61 10.44
CA ASP A 206 -3.00 24.13 11.45
C ASP A 206 -3.33 23.13 12.57
N ILE A 207 -3.24 21.83 12.28
CA ILE A 207 -3.45 20.75 13.26
C ILE A 207 -2.22 19.86 13.48
N ASN A 208 -1.08 20.19 12.86
CA ASN A 208 0.20 19.48 12.94
C ASN A 208 0.05 17.95 12.74
N LYS A 209 -0.53 17.57 11.60
CA LYS A 209 -0.78 16.16 11.25
C LYS A 209 -0.43 15.85 9.82
N ASN A 210 0.06 14.63 9.61
CA ASN A 210 0.27 14.04 8.30
C ASN A 210 -0.91 13.13 7.95
N PHE A 211 -1.42 13.28 6.74
CA PHE A 211 -2.54 12.49 6.24
C PHE A 211 -2.17 11.79 4.93
N LEU A 212 -2.68 10.58 4.77
CA LEU A 212 -2.75 9.89 3.50
C LEU A 212 -4.21 9.87 3.06
N ILE A 213 -4.49 10.33 1.83
CA ILE A 213 -5.79 10.12 1.20
C ILE A 213 -5.64 9.05 0.15
N LYS A 214 -6.54 8.08 0.14
CA LYS A 214 -6.75 7.16 -0.97
C LYS A 214 -8.08 7.45 -1.64
N PHE A 215 -8.12 7.34 -2.96
CA PHE A 215 -9.33 7.60 -3.74
C PHE A 215 -9.89 6.32 -4.32
N GLN A 216 -11.21 6.22 -4.30
CA GLN A 216 -11.98 5.25 -5.06
C GLN A 216 -13.09 5.99 -5.78
N THR A 217 -13.42 5.55 -6.98
CA THR A 217 -14.39 6.24 -7.81
C THR A 217 -15.42 5.26 -8.34
N ILE A 218 -16.68 5.68 -8.32
CA ILE A 218 -17.81 4.83 -8.69
C ILE A 218 -18.69 5.61 -9.64
N LYS A 219 -18.99 5.01 -10.79
CA LYS A 219 -19.96 5.58 -11.71
C LYS A 219 -21.35 5.09 -11.37
N GLU A 220 -22.29 6.02 -11.37
CA GLU A 220 -23.72 5.79 -11.27
C GLU A 220 -24.36 6.08 -12.65
N PRO A 221 -24.47 5.07 -13.54
CA PRO A 221 -24.96 5.25 -14.91
C PRO A 221 -26.38 5.83 -14.94
N ALA A 222 -27.24 5.44 -13.99
CA ALA A 222 -28.61 5.93 -13.87
C ALA A 222 -28.72 7.45 -13.67
N LYS A 223 -27.66 8.08 -13.13
CA LYS A 223 -27.61 9.53 -12.91
C LYS A 223 -26.52 10.24 -13.73
N GLU A 224 -25.85 9.52 -14.64
CA GLU A 224 -24.68 9.98 -15.40
C GLU A 224 -23.63 10.71 -14.54
N GLN A 225 -23.42 10.26 -13.30
CA GLN A 225 -22.49 10.88 -12.36
C GLN A 225 -21.40 9.92 -11.87
N THR A 226 -20.25 10.47 -11.53
CA THR A 226 -19.15 9.78 -10.85
C THR A 226 -19.06 10.29 -9.42
N LEU A 227 -19.13 9.36 -8.47
CA LEU A 227 -18.88 9.57 -7.06
C LEU A 227 -17.40 9.31 -6.77
N ILE A 228 -16.78 10.17 -5.99
CA ILE A 228 -15.40 10.05 -5.53
C ILE A 228 -15.42 9.81 -4.03
N PHE A 229 -15.00 8.63 -3.61
CA PHE A 229 -14.77 8.23 -2.24
C PHE A 229 -13.32 8.55 -1.88
N SER A 230 -13.13 9.36 -0.86
CA SER A 230 -11.83 9.74 -0.31
C SER A 230 -11.69 9.13 1.08
N PHE A 231 -10.75 8.21 1.23
CA PHE A 231 -10.40 7.54 2.48
C PHE A 231 -9.19 8.25 3.10
N ILE A 232 -9.37 8.81 4.27
CA ILE A 232 -8.43 9.72 4.93
C ILE A 232 -7.87 9.01 6.17
N TYR A 233 -6.56 8.83 6.18
CA TYR A 233 -5.80 8.16 7.22
C TYR A 233 -4.87 9.16 7.91
N ASP A 234 -4.83 9.16 9.24
CA ASP A 234 -3.79 9.86 10.01
C ASP A 234 -2.53 9.00 10.02
N ILE A 235 -1.49 9.47 9.33
CA ILE A 235 -0.19 8.79 9.23
C ILE A 235 0.88 9.50 10.06
N THR A 236 0.50 10.41 10.96
CA THR A 236 1.45 11.18 11.79
C THR A 236 2.33 10.28 12.63
N GLY A 237 1.76 9.22 13.22
CA GLY A 237 2.53 8.22 13.97
C GLY A 237 3.58 7.52 13.10
N THR A 238 3.18 7.07 11.90
CA THR A 238 4.07 6.41 10.94
C THR A 238 5.20 7.34 10.49
N LYS A 239 4.88 8.59 10.11
CA LYS A 239 5.90 9.59 9.72
C LYS A 239 6.89 9.87 10.84
N ASN A 240 6.42 10.02 12.07
CA ASN A 240 7.31 10.23 13.22
C ASN A 240 8.26 9.05 13.46
N ILE A 241 7.83 7.82 13.20
CA ILE A 241 8.67 6.63 13.31
C ILE A 241 9.71 6.61 12.18
N GLU A 242 9.29 6.85 10.94
CA GLU A 242 10.18 6.94 9.77
C GLU A 242 11.25 8.03 9.95
N ASP A 243 10.86 9.21 10.41
CA ASP A 243 11.78 10.33 10.62
C ASP A 243 12.77 10.04 11.76
N LYS A 244 12.31 9.43 12.85
CA LYS A 244 13.21 8.97 13.94
C LYS A 244 14.20 7.93 13.46
N GLN A 245 13.76 6.99 12.62
CA GLN A 245 14.62 5.97 12.06
C GLN A 245 15.67 6.59 11.13
N ARG A 246 15.26 7.47 10.21
CA ARG A 246 16.18 8.19 9.33
C ARG A 246 17.18 9.03 10.11
N PHE A 247 16.73 9.73 11.15
CA PHE A 247 17.61 10.51 12.01
C PHE A 247 18.61 9.62 12.75
N LEU A 248 18.18 8.47 13.26
CA LEU A 248 19.05 7.51 13.93
C LEU A 248 20.08 6.92 12.96
N ASP A 249 19.66 6.49 11.77
CA ASP A 249 20.55 5.95 10.73
C ASP A 249 21.60 6.99 10.30
N TYR A 250 21.16 8.24 10.09
CA TYR A 250 22.07 9.35 9.79
C TYR A 250 23.05 9.63 10.93
N SER A 251 22.57 9.63 12.18
CA SER A 251 23.40 9.86 13.36
C SER A 251 24.45 8.76 13.53
N LEU A 252 24.05 7.50 13.40
CA LEU A 252 24.96 6.35 13.47
C LEU A 252 26.00 6.40 12.34
N ARG A 253 25.58 6.72 11.11
CA ARG A 253 26.50 6.87 9.98
C ARG A 253 27.51 7.98 10.23
N THR A 254 27.06 9.12 10.75
CA THR A 254 27.92 10.26 11.06
C THR A 254 28.93 9.90 12.15
N ILE A 255 28.50 9.25 13.24
CA ILE A 255 29.40 8.81 14.32
C ILE A 255 30.44 7.81 13.78
N PHE A 256 30.00 6.87 12.95
CA PHE A 256 30.86 5.87 12.33
C PHE A 256 31.93 6.50 11.44
N ASP A 257 31.52 7.38 10.51
CA ASP A 257 32.42 8.01 9.53
C ASP A 257 33.36 9.05 10.18
N THR A 258 32.90 9.77 11.22
CA THR A 258 33.73 10.78 11.93
C THR A 258 34.59 10.21 13.06
N SER A 259 34.45 8.92 13.36
CA SER A 259 35.27 8.25 14.37
C SER A 259 36.74 8.28 13.99
N LYS A 260 37.61 8.62 14.96
CA LYS A 260 39.07 8.56 14.82
C LYS A 260 39.63 7.14 14.94
N ASP A 261 38.79 6.18 15.29
CA ASP A 261 39.17 4.77 15.37
C ASP A 261 38.89 4.10 14.02
N ALA A 262 39.85 3.33 13.52
CA ALA A 262 39.66 2.49 12.35
C ALA A 262 38.62 1.40 12.67
N THR A 263 37.40 1.57 12.16
CA THR A 263 36.27 0.70 12.47
C THR A 263 35.90 -0.16 11.26
N PHE A 264 35.83 -1.47 11.47
CA PHE A 264 35.42 -2.46 10.47
C PHE A 264 34.17 -3.18 10.97
N ILE A 265 33.18 -3.33 10.11
CA ILE A 265 31.98 -4.12 10.36
C ILE A 265 32.08 -5.38 9.51
N VAL A 266 31.98 -6.55 10.12
CA VAL A 266 32.03 -7.85 9.45
C VAL A 266 30.79 -8.68 9.76
N ASP A 267 30.43 -9.59 8.86
CA ASP A 267 29.40 -10.59 9.11
C ASP A 267 29.94 -11.78 9.91
N ARG A 268 29.09 -12.80 10.14
CA ARG A 268 29.47 -14.03 10.88
C ARG A 268 30.50 -14.90 10.15
N ASN A 269 30.70 -14.69 8.85
CA ASN A 269 31.72 -15.36 8.05
C ASN A 269 32.97 -14.47 7.88
N PHE A 270 33.07 -13.40 8.66
CA PHE A 270 34.16 -12.42 8.63
C PHE A 270 34.31 -11.66 7.30
N LEU A 271 33.24 -11.61 6.51
CA LEU A 271 33.21 -10.78 5.30
C LEU A 271 32.96 -9.32 5.70
N LEU A 272 33.75 -8.40 5.14
CA LEU A 272 33.59 -6.96 5.35
C LEU A 272 32.22 -6.48 4.86
N VAL A 273 31.38 -6.01 5.78
CA VAL A 273 30.06 -5.43 5.50
C VAL A 273 30.17 -3.93 5.33
N ASP A 274 30.94 -3.26 6.20
CA ASP A 274 31.20 -1.83 6.11
C ASP A 274 32.52 -1.45 6.80
N PHE A 275 33.02 -0.23 6.55
CA PHE A 275 34.21 0.33 7.18
C PHE A 275 34.17 1.86 7.07
N ASN A 276 34.75 2.56 8.05
CA ASN A 276 34.79 4.03 8.06
C ASN A 276 36.00 4.59 7.30
N GLU A 277 36.06 5.91 7.07
CA GLU A 277 37.18 6.54 6.36
C GLU A 277 38.52 6.29 7.06
N THR A 278 38.55 6.38 8.38
CA THR A 278 39.75 6.08 9.18
C THR A 278 40.25 4.65 8.93
N ALA A 279 39.36 3.66 8.82
CA ALA A 279 39.74 2.30 8.49
C ALA A 279 40.36 2.19 7.09
N VAL A 280 39.85 2.95 6.10
CA VAL A 280 40.45 3.00 4.76
C VAL A 280 41.87 3.56 4.83
N SER A 281 42.05 4.73 5.48
CA SER A 281 43.37 5.34 5.63
C SER A 281 44.35 4.44 6.39
N TYR A 282 43.91 3.84 7.50
CA TYR A 282 44.73 2.91 8.29
C TYR A 282 45.14 1.68 7.47
N SER A 283 44.23 1.12 6.68
CA SER A 283 44.50 -0.08 5.86
C SER A 283 45.47 0.21 4.72
N ASP A 284 45.35 1.37 4.07
CA ASP A 284 46.25 1.78 3.01
C ASP A 284 47.64 2.13 3.56
N GLU A 285 47.71 2.96 4.60
CA GLU A 285 48.96 3.47 5.16
C GLU A 285 49.81 2.39 5.85
N PHE A 286 49.19 1.55 6.68
CA PHE A 286 49.93 0.56 7.49
C PHE A 286 50.02 -0.82 6.84
N TRP A 287 49.10 -1.15 5.93
CA TRP A 287 49.01 -2.50 5.35
C TRP A 287 49.10 -2.52 3.82
N GLY A 288 48.96 -1.38 3.13
CA GLY A 288 48.89 -1.34 1.66
C GLY A 288 47.67 -2.06 1.10
N VAL A 289 46.57 -2.12 1.87
CA VAL A 289 45.38 -2.91 1.57
C VAL A 289 44.23 -1.99 1.19
N ASN A 290 43.70 -2.20 -0.02
CA ASN A 290 42.45 -1.60 -0.44
C ASN A 290 41.25 -2.42 0.05
N LEU A 291 40.43 -1.83 0.91
CA LEU A 291 39.25 -2.48 1.49
C LEU A 291 38.13 -2.63 0.46
N VAL A 292 37.56 -3.84 0.41
CA VAL A 292 36.43 -4.15 -0.48
C VAL A 292 35.37 -4.89 0.32
N LYS A 293 34.13 -4.40 0.26
CA LYS A 293 32.97 -5.07 0.87
C LYS A 293 32.78 -6.47 0.27
N GLY A 294 32.40 -7.43 1.11
CA GLY A 294 32.25 -8.84 0.75
C GLY A 294 33.56 -9.63 0.70
N LYS A 295 34.72 -9.01 0.95
CA LYS A 295 35.97 -9.74 1.14
C LYS A 295 36.17 -10.14 2.59
N ASP A 296 36.75 -11.32 2.77
CA ASP A 296 37.20 -11.83 4.05
C ASP A 296 38.28 -10.91 4.65
N ILE A 297 38.04 -10.44 5.88
CA ILE A 297 38.93 -9.50 6.57
C ILE A 297 40.31 -10.12 6.82
N PHE A 298 40.41 -11.42 7.11
CA PHE A 298 41.68 -12.08 7.40
C PHE A 298 42.52 -12.30 6.14
N LYS A 299 41.86 -12.44 4.98
CA LYS A 299 42.57 -12.45 3.68
C LYS A 299 43.08 -11.06 3.31
N SER A 300 42.37 -10.03 3.71
CA SER A 300 42.77 -8.63 3.50
C SER A 300 43.93 -8.24 4.41
N PHE A 301 44.03 -8.78 5.63
CA PHE A 301 45.11 -8.50 6.59
C PHE A 301 45.90 -9.77 6.98
N PRO A 302 46.84 -10.23 6.13
CA PRO A 302 47.51 -11.54 6.30
C PRO A 302 48.43 -11.65 7.53
N ALA A 303 48.68 -10.55 8.26
CA ALA A 303 49.48 -10.56 9.49
C ALA A 303 48.66 -10.89 10.76
N LEU A 304 47.35 -11.09 10.64
CA LEU A 304 46.54 -11.68 11.72
C LEU A 304 46.82 -13.20 11.73
N GLN A 305 47.46 -13.71 12.78
CA GLN A 305 47.90 -15.11 12.82
C GLN A 305 46.72 -16.09 12.95
N GLN A 306 46.86 -17.33 12.48
CA GLN A 306 45.83 -18.39 12.60
C GLN A 306 45.34 -18.63 14.04
N TYR A 307 46.14 -18.28 15.05
CA TYR A 307 45.77 -18.35 16.46
C TYR A 307 44.70 -17.30 16.85
N GLU A 308 44.83 -16.07 16.34
CA GLU A 308 43.89 -14.97 16.59
C GLU A 308 42.52 -15.26 15.95
N ILE A 309 42.50 -15.93 14.79
CA ILE A 309 41.26 -16.37 14.11
C ILE A 309 40.43 -17.30 15.00
N LYS A 310 41.07 -18.30 15.63
CA LYS A 310 40.37 -19.24 16.52
C LYS A 310 39.85 -18.57 17.79
N GLU A 311 40.52 -17.55 18.31
CA GLU A 311 40.00 -16.75 19.43
C GLU A 311 38.81 -15.89 19.01
N PHE A 312 38.85 -15.23 17.84
CA PHE A 312 37.71 -14.49 17.29
C PHE A 312 36.49 -15.39 17.04
N GLU A 313 36.68 -16.58 16.46
CA GLU A 313 35.62 -17.57 16.25
C GLU A 313 35.00 -18.05 17.58
N LYS A 314 35.84 -18.22 18.62
CA LYS A 314 35.38 -18.61 19.96
C LYS A 314 34.62 -17.49 20.67
N LEU A 315 34.92 -16.23 20.38
CA LEU A 315 34.22 -15.05 20.89
C LEU A 315 32.84 -14.89 20.24
N LEU A 316 32.74 -14.99 18.91
CA LEU A 316 31.47 -14.90 18.18
C LEU A 316 30.44 -15.96 18.61
N ASN A 317 30.91 -17.16 18.96
CA ASN A 317 30.06 -18.25 19.43
C ASN A 317 29.56 -18.05 20.88
N ASN A 318 30.13 -17.11 21.65
CA ASN A 318 29.86 -16.94 23.08
C ASN A 318 29.23 -15.58 23.47
N SER A 319 29.00 -14.65 22.54
CA SER A 319 28.56 -13.30 22.89
C SER A 319 27.26 -12.85 22.18
N PHE A 320 26.21 -12.62 22.97
CA PHE A 320 25.11 -11.72 22.61
C PHE A 320 25.32 -10.27 23.13
N ASP A 321 26.29 -10.06 24.03
CA ASP A 321 26.65 -8.74 24.57
C ASP A 321 28.02 -8.27 24.05
N GLY A 322 28.18 -6.97 23.83
CA GLY A 322 29.43 -6.39 23.28
C GLY A 322 30.63 -6.65 24.20
N ILE A 323 31.56 -7.51 23.76
CA ILE A 323 32.81 -7.80 24.46
C ILE A 323 33.95 -7.00 23.81
N THR A 324 34.66 -6.19 24.59
CA THR A 324 35.91 -5.54 24.18
C THR A 324 37.08 -6.49 24.41
N HIS A 325 37.89 -6.75 23.38
CA HIS A 325 39.09 -7.57 23.47
C HIS A 325 40.32 -6.75 23.05
N TYR A 326 41.39 -6.81 23.83
CA TYR A 326 42.63 -6.08 23.56
C TYR A 326 43.67 -7.06 22.98
N LEU A 327 43.94 -6.95 21.69
CA LEU A 327 45.04 -7.68 21.06
C LEU A 327 46.32 -6.88 21.26
N ASN A 328 47.17 -7.34 22.18
CA ASN A 328 48.51 -6.79 22.33
C ASN A 328 49.44 -7.49 21.34
N ARG A 329 49.91 -6.75 20.32
CA ARG A 329 51.07 -7.18 19.53
C ARG A 329 52.36 -6.83 20.27
N ILE A 330 53.20 -7.84 20.49
CA ILE A 330 54.58 -7.69 20.99
C ILE A 330 55.48 -7.27 19.84
#